data_AF-A0A3N5IQG7-F1
#
_entry.id   AF-A0A3N5IQG7-F1
#
_cell.length_a   1.000
_cell.length_b   1.000
_cell.length_c   1.000
_cell.angle_alpha   90.00
_cell.angle_beta   90.00
_cell.angle_gamma   90.00
#
_symmetry.space_group_name_H-M   'P 1'
#
loop_
_entity.id
_entity.type
_entity.pdbx_description
1 polymer ?
#
loop_
_entity_poly.entity_id
_entity_poly.type
_entity_poly.pdbx_seq_one_letter_code
_entity_poly.pdbx_strand_id
1 'polypeptide(L)'
;MNRQTDYLRLLGIIALACLMLPSPMSCSYLSIPEKDDVASKTISPKGDNNAPVYNSAVIKGRITGADKGKVSTLIIAHRVADVSEEWAEYLTVNNSGAFMLYLPQGHYQLYTIADYNCNGIYENDEISGVYGSFFSPKEISIRENELITDVVIRTAGPNSNKTNPSLESAFKKKQDVVKQITHNGQVLKIYHEYFSPENAQTGYWHPSSFMKVFGAHIYLAAEYNPRKIPILFVHGTEGSPQNWIYLYMRLDQSRYQPWFFYYPSGIRLSLAAALLNEELRELQKKYGFQKMGIVAHSVGGLTTRSFLTRFASDNQNNFIKLFVTFATPWSGF
;
A
#
# COMPACT_ATOMS: atom_id res chain seq x y z
N MET A 1 73.06 5.93 12.35
CA MET A 1 72.05 6.82 12.98
C MET A 1 70.94 7.10 11.97
N ASN A 2 69.92 6.22 11.88
CA ASN A 2 68.60 6.46 11.26
C ASN A 2 67.88 5.12 11.04
N ARG A 3 67.56 4.42 12.13
CA ARG A 3 66.62 3.28 12.09
C ARG A 3 65.56 3.37 13.17
N GLN A 4 65.85 4.03 14.29
CA GLN A 4 64.85 4.29 15.35
C GLN A 4 63.80 5.34 14.97
N THR A 5 64.15 6.30 14.10
CA THR A 5 63.24 7.37 13.64
C THR A 5 62.14 6.88 12.70
N ASP A 6 62.37 5.79 11.96
CA ASP A 6 61.37 5.23 11.04
C ASP A 6 60.34 4.34 11.75
N TYR A 7 60.73 3.61 12.81
CA TYR A 7 59.77 2.82 13.60
C TYR A 7 58.79 3.69 14.38
N LEU A 8 59.23 4.84 14.90
CA LEU A 8 58.36 5.80 15.58
C LEU A 8 57.38 6.50 14.62
N ARG A 9 57.79 6.76 13.37
CA ARG A 9 56.88 7.27 12.33
C ARG A 9 55.89 6.20 11.87
N LEU A 10 56.32 4.94 11.76
CA LEU A 10 55.43 3.83 11.39
C LEU A 10 54.41 3.52 12.49
N LEU A 11 54.81 3.55 13.77
CA LEU A 11 53.91 3.43 14.92
C LEU A 11 52.93 4.62 15.03
N GLY A 12 53.38 5.84 14.71
CA GLY A 12 52.50 7.01 14.64
C GLY A 12 51.45 6.92 13.54
N ILE A 13 51.79 6.37 12.37
CA ILE A 13 50.85 6.18 11.25
C ILE A 13 49.86 5.05 11.53
N ILE A 14 50.30 3.96 12.19
CA ILE A 14 49.39 2.87 12.61
C ILE A 14 48.44 3.33 13.72
N ALA A 15 48.90 4.16 14.67
CA ALA A 15 48.04 4.75 15.68
C ALA A 15 47.02 5.75 15.09
N LEU A 16 47.40 6.50 14.05
CA LEU A 16 46.47 7.41 13.35
C LEU A 16 45.47 6.66 12.45
N ALA A 17 45.85 5.49 11.92
CA ALA A 17 44.96 4.61 11.15
C ALA A 17 44.00 3.82 12.05
N CYS A 18 44.38 3.51 13.29
CA CYS A 18 43.48 2.89 14.28
C CYS A 18 42.50 3.88 14.95
N LEU A 19 42.72 5.19 14.81
CA LEU A 19 41.80 6.25 15.26
C LEU A 19 40.77 6.68 14.19
N MET A 20 40.86 6.12 12.99
CA MET A 20 39.88 6.24 11.90
C MET A 20 39.17 4.91 11.66
N LEU A 21 38.86 4.20 12.74
CA LEU A 21 37.83 3.18 12.69
C LEU A 21 36.49 3.90 12.47
N PRO A 22 35.67 3.52 11.48
CA PRO A 22 34.29 3.94 11.51
C PRO A 22 33.76 3.44 12.85
N SER A 23 33.30 4.38 13.69
CA SER A 23 32.40 4.07 14.80
C SER A 23 31.47 2.96 14.32
N PRO A 24 31.21 1.89 15.10
CA PRO A 24 30.11 1.02 14.74
C PRO A 24 28.90 1.95 14.65
N MET A 25 28.50 2.27 13.42
CA MET A 25 27.15 2.68 13.15
C MET A 25 26.41 1.47 13.64
N SER A 26 25.95 1.55 14.89
CA SER A 26 24.88 0.75 15.42
C SER A 26 23.93 0.62 14.25
N CYS A 27 23.78 -0.59 13.72
CA CYS A 27 22.72 -0.90 12.80
C CYS A 27 21.46 -0.42 13.50
N SER A 28 20.97 0.75 13.13
CA SER A 28 19.63 1.21 13.46
C SER A 28 18.63 0.41 12.63
N TYR A 29 18.75 -0.92 12.71
CA TYR A 29 17.65 -1.83 12.48
C TYR A 29 16.82 -1.75 13.75
N LEU A 30 15.51 -1.54 13.62
CA LEU A 30 14.53 -1.47 14.70
C LEU A 30 14.37 -0.09 15.36
N SER A 31 13.80 0.83 14.59
CA SER A 31 12.79 1.73 15.16
C SER A 31 11.61 1.76 14.20
N ILE A 32 10.52 1.09 14.55
CA ILE A 32 9.21 1.41 13.99
C ILE A 32 8.97 2.88 14.35
N PRO A 33 8.82 3.80 13.39
CA PRO A 33 8.67 5.21 13.69
C PRO A 33 7.33 5.48 14.38
N GLU A 34 7.34 6.38 15.35
CA GLU A 34 6.16 6.85 16.08
C GLU A 34 5.17 7.66 15.21
N LYS A 35 5.26 7.77 13.89
CA LYS A 35 4.28 8.63 13.18
C LYS A 35 3.86 8.07 11.84
N ASP A 36 2.69 7.43 11.84
CA ASP A 36 1.77 7.57 10.71
C ASP A 36 0.31 7.31 11.14
N ASP A 37 -0.25 8.30 11.83
CA ASP A 37 -1.71 8.46 11.91
C ASP A 37 -2.16 9.27 10.69
N VAL A 38 -3.26 8.86 10.07
CA VAL A 38 -3.83 9.46 8.86
C VAL A 38 -4.36 10.88 9.14
N ALA A 39 -3.45 11.85 9.29
CA ALA A 39 -3.60 13.27 9.00
C ALA A 39 -2.23 13.97 9.12
N SER A 40 -1.76 14.53 8.00
CA SER A 40 -0.72 15.54 8.00
C SER A 40 -1.28 16.87 8.53
N LYS A 41 -1.39 17.01 9.85
CA LYS A 41 -1.48 18.31 10.50
C LYS A 41 -0.39 18.47 11.55
N THR A 42 0.33 19.58 11.44
CA THR A 42 1.37 20.05 12.35
C THR A 42 0.82 20.15 13.78
N ILE A 43 1.01 19.11 14.59
CA ILE A 43 0.77 19.18 16.03
C ILE A 43 2.03 19.76 16.68
N SER A 44 1.88 20.97 17.25
CA SER A 44 2.92 21.60 18.08
C SER A 44 3.23 20.72 19.30
N PRO A 45 4.47 20.69 19.79
CA PRO A 45 4.88 19.78 20.85
C PRO A 45 4.42 20.33 22.20
N LYS A 46 3.28 19.85 22.70
CA LYS A 46 3.02 19.80 24.14
C LYS A 46 2.62 18.38 24.49
N GLY A 47 3.33 17.84 25.48
CA GLY A 47 3.45 16.43 25.75
C GLY A 47 2.10 15.74 25.94
N ASP A 48 2.00 14.57 25.33
CA ASP A 48 1.09 13.53 25.77
C ASP A 48 1.79 12.18 25.61
N ASN A 49 1.81 11.40 26.68
CA ASN A 49 2.38 10.06 26.77
C ASN A 49 1.45 9.02 26.10
N ASN A 50 1.05 9.28 24.85
CA ASN A 50 0.36 8.27 24.04
C ASN A 50 1.28 7.88 22.90
N ALA A 51 1.93 6.73 23.06
CA ALA A 51 2.67 6.08 21.99
C ALA A 51 1.73 5.93 20.78
N PRO A 52 2.05 6.52 19.62
CA PRO A 52 1.24 6.46 18.41
C PRO A 52 1.18 5.03 17.88
N VAL A 53 -0.04 4.54 17.66
CA VAL A 53 -0.32 3.12 17.41
C VAL A 53 -0.79 2.95 15.96
N TYR A 54 -0.08 2.10 15.19
CA TYR A 54 -0.44 1.68 13.82
C TYR A 54 -1.77 0.90 13.77
N ASN A 55 -2.90 1.59 13.98
CA ASN A 55 -4.24 1.04 14.16
C ASN A 55 -5.07 0.97 12.86
N SER A 56 -4.41 0.88 11.72
CA SER A 56 -5.08 1.03 10.43
C SER A 56 -5.52 -0.31 9.82
N ALA A 57 -6.61 -0.24 9.08
CA ALA A 57 -7.27 -1.30 8.34
C ALA A 57 -7.42 -0.91 6.87
N VAL A 58 -7.76 -1.86 6.01
CA VAL A 58 -8.03 -1.57 4.59
C VAL A 58 -9.47 -1.87 4.24
N ILE A 59 -10.12 -0.93 3.56
CA ILE A 59 -11.37 -1.17 2.84
C ILE A 59 -11.05 -1.19 1.35
N LYS A 60 -11.26 -2.33 0.70
CA LYS A 60 -11.12 -2.50 -0.74
C LYS A 60 -12.48 -2.72 -1.39
N GLY A 61 -12.74 -2.01 -2.48
CA GLY A 61 -14.02 -2.08 -3.14
C GLY A 61 -14.00 -1.60 -4.58
N ARG A 62 -15.21 -1.48 -5.14
CA ARG A 62 -15.43 -0.97 -6.49
C ARG A 62 -16.66 -0.06 -6.56
N ILE A 63 -16.53 0.98 -7.36
CA ILE A 63 -17.62 1.84 -7.80
C ILE A 63 -18.18 1.25 -9.10
N THR A 64 -19.51 1.19 -9.19
CA THR A 64 -20.23 0.77 -10.39
C THR A 64 -21.34 1.75 -10.71
N GLY A 65 -21.68 1.99 -11.97
CA GLY A 65 -22.79 2.88 -12.31
C GLY A 65 -22.83 3.35 -13.75
N ALA A 66 -23.73 4.29 -14.03
CA ALA A 66 -24.16 4.69 -15.37
C ALA A 66 -23.00 5.15 -16.28
N ASP A 67 -22.00 5.81 -15.69
CA ASP A 67 -20.95 6.47 -16.46
C ASP A 67 -19.73 5.58 -16.75
N LYS A 68 -19.72 4.32 -16.28
CA LYS A 68 -18.66 3.32 -16.52
C LYS A 68 -17.23 3.86 -16.38
N GLY A 69 -16.98 4.74 -15.40
CA GLY A 69 -15.65 5.31 -15.16
C GLY A 69 -15.24 6.42 -16.14
N LYS A 70 -16.18 7.05 -16.86
CA LYS A 70 -15.91 8.25 -17.69
C LYS A 70 -15.83 9.55 -16.88
N VAL A 71 -16.41 9.55 -15.68
CA VAL A 71 -16.48 10.73 -14.79
C VAL A 71 -15.57 10.50 -13.60
N SER A 72 -14.78 11.52 -13.24
CA SER A 72 -13.91 11.47 -12.06
C SER A 72 -14.78 11.32 -10.81
N THR A 73 -14.54 10.26 -10.03
CA THR A 73 -15.36 9.98 -8.84
C THR A 73 -14.49 9.99 -7.58
N LEU A 74 -14.82 10.86 -6.64
CA LEU A 74 -14.25 10.92 -5.31
C LEU A 74 -14.99 9.95 -4.38
N ILE A 75 -14.24 9.18 -3.60
CA ILE A 75 -14.76 8.45 -2.44
C ILE A 75 -14.44 9.23 -1.18
N ILE A 76 -15.46 9.33 -0.32
CA ILE A 76 -15.34 9.89 1.01
C ILE A 76 -15.63 8.79 2.02
N ALA A 77 -14.67 8.55 2.91
CA ALA A 77 -14.91 7.79 4.13
C ALA A 77 -15.18 8.76 5.28
N HIS A 78 -16.45 8.92 5.60
CA HIS A 78 -16.90 9.77 6.70
C HIS A 78 -16.92 8.94 7.99
N ARG A 79 -16.13 9.35 8.99
CA ARG A 79 -16.12 8.68 10.29
C ARG A 79 -17.34 9.12 11.09
N VAL A 80 -18.14 8.14 11.51
CA VAL A 80 -19.29 8.36 12.40
C VAL A 80 -18.73 8.49 13.82
N ALA A 81 -18.52 9.72 14.29
CA ALA A 81 -18.00 10.00 15.63
C ALA A 81 -19.13 10.27 16.64
N ASP A 82 -18.94 9.82 17.89
CA ASP A 82 -19.75 10.23 19.06
C ASP A 82 -19.37 11.64 19.59
N VAL A 83 -18.22 12.21 19.19
CA VAL A 83 -17.75 13.52 19.67
C VAL A 83 -17.10 14.34 18.54
N SER A 84 -17.79 15.41 18.15
CA SER A 84 -17.41 16.73 17.60
C SER A 84 -16.18 16.96 16.70
N GLU A 85 -15.47 15.96 16.18
CA GLU A 85 -14.52 16.17 15.10
C GLU A 85 -14.91 15.35 13.87
N GLU A 86 -15.30 16.06 12.82
CA GLU A 86 -15.64 15.51 11.51
C GLU A 86 -14.35 15.11 10.79
N TRP A 87 -14.00 13.83 10.92
CA TRP A 87 -12.88 13.23 10.21
C TRP A 87 -13.40 12.57 8.93
N ALA A 88 -13.00 13.12 7.78
CA ALA A 88 -13.25 12.55 6.47
C ALA A 88 -11.92 12.29 5.76
N GLU A 89 -11.73 11.07 5.26
CA GLU A 89 -10.65 10.76 4.32
C GLU A 89 -11.21 10.74 2.90
N TYR A 90 -10.41 11.29 1.98
CA TYR A 90 -10.78 11.53 0.59
C TYR A 90 -9.84 10.77 -0.31
N LEU A 91 -10.39 10.00 -1.24
CA LEU A 91 -9.61 9.31 -2.26
C LEU A 91 -10.31 9.44 -3.60
N THR A 92 -9.64 9.97 -4.63
CA THR A 92 -10.20 9.89 -5.97
C THR A 92 -9.92 8.55 -6.61
N VAL A 93 -10.99 7.96 -7.11
CA VAL A 93 -11.00 6.67 -7.77
C VAL A 93 -10.82 6.87 -9.26
N ASN A 94 -9.98 6.03 -9.84
CA ASN A 94 -9.71 6.04 -11.27
C ASN A 94 -10.84 5.39 -12.09
N ASN A 95 -10.66 5.37 -13.40
CA ASN A 95 -11.64 4.83 -14.36
C ASN A 95 -11.91 3.33 -14.22
N SER A 96 -11.07 2.56 -13.50
CA SER A 96 -11.33 1.14 -13.22
C SER A 96 -12.49 0.95 -12.22
N GLY A 97 -12.82 2.01 -11.47
CA GLY A 97 -13.79 1.99 -10.39
C GLY A 97 -13.27 1.29 -9.13
N ALA A 98 -12.13 0.60 -9.15
CA ALA A 98 -11.56 -0.05 -7.98
C ALA A 98 -10.89 0.97 -7.04
N PHE A 99 -11.05 0.79 -5.74
CA PHE A 99 -10.49 1.67 -4.72
C PHE A 99 -9.94 0.90 -3.53
N MET A 100 -8.98 1.50 -2.83
CA MET A 100 -8.39 0.97 -1.60
C MET A 100 -8.20 2.12 -0.59
N LEU A 101 -8.92 2.07 0.52
CA LEU A 101 -8.82 3.04 1.59
C LEU A 101 -8.01 2.45 2.74
N TYR A 102 -7.07 3.21 3.30
CA TYR A 102 -6.28 2.81 4.46
C TYR A 102 -6.63 3.70 5.64
N LEU A 103 -7.50 3.20 6.51
CA LEU A 103 -8.23 3.99 7.51
C LEU A 103 -7.91 3.49 8.92
N PRO A 104 -7.86 4.36 9.94
CA PRO A 104 -7.74 3.91 11.33
C PRO A 104 -9.00 3.18 11.80
N GLN A 105 -8.89 2.35 12.83
CA GLN A 105 -10.03 1.68 13.46
C GLN A 105 -11.19 2.64 13.78
N GLY A 106 -12.42 2.23 13.44
CA GLY A 106 -13.61 3.04 13.69
C GLY A 106 -14.82 2.62 12.87
N HIS A 107 -15.79 3.53 12.83
CA HIS A 107 -17.08 3.35 12.18
C HIS A 107 -17.20 4.35 11.03
N TYR A 108 -17.45 3.86 9.81
CA TYR A 108 -17.39 4.67 8.61
C TYR A 108 -18.63 4.51 7.74
N GLN A 109 -19.07 5.62 7.16
CA GLN A 109 -20.00 5.67 6.06
C GLN A 109 -19.24 6.07 4.80
N LEU A 110 -19.48 5.35 3.71
CA LEU A 110 -18.80 5.59 2.44
C LEU A 110 -19.74 6.27 1.44
N TYR A 111 -19.27 7.38 0.88
CA TYR A 111 -19.99 8.16 -0.13
C TYR A 111 -19.14 8.27 -1.39
N THR A 112 -19.79 8.40 -2.55
CA THR A 112 -19.15 8.72 -3.82
C THR A 112 -19.70 10.02 -4.38
N ILE A 113 -18.83 10.81 -5.00
CA ILE A 113 -19.17 12.09 -5.62
C ILE A 113 -18.57 12.09 -7.00
N ALA A 114 -19.40 12.27 -8.02
CA ALA A 114 -18.93 12.29 -9.40
C ALA A 114 -18.96 13.73 -9.89
N ASP A 115 -17.80 14.22 -10.36
CA ASP A 115 -17.62 15.55 -10.95
C ASP A 115 -18.29 15.58 -12.34
N TYR A 116 -19.62 15.68 -12.33
CA TYR A 116 -20.44 15.60 -13.54
C TYR A 116 -20.31 16.84 -14.42
N ASN A 117 -20.04 17.98 -13.79
CA ASN A 117 -19.85 19.25 -14.49
C ASN A 117 -18.40 19.44 -15.00
N CYS A 118 -17.50 18.50 -14.68
CA CYS A 118 -16.09 18.46 -15.08
C CYS A 118 -15.31 19.72 -14.65
N ASN A 119 -15.69 20.35 -13.54
CA ASN A 119 -15.04 21.57 -13.03
C ASN A 119 -13.83 21.26 -12.13
N GLY A 120 -13.60 19.99 -11.77
CA GLY A 120 -12.51 19.53 -10.90
C GLY A 120 -12.73 19.82 -9.42
N ILE A 121 -13.92 20.28 -9.04
CA ILE A 121 -14.35 20.65 -7.69
C ILE A 121 -15.49 19.71 -7.31
N TYR A 122 -15.29 18.94 -6.24
CA TYR A 122 -16.33 18.02 -5.75
C TYR A 122 -17.30 18.77 -4.82
N GLU A 123 -18.58 18.78 -5.18
CA GLU A 123 -19.62 19.54 -4.46
C GLU A 123 -20.65 18.61 -3.78
N ASN A 124 -21.37 19.12 -2.76
CA ASN A 124 -22.30 18.29 -1.95
C ASN A 124 -23.55 17.85 -2.73
N ASP A 125 -23.95 18.61 -3.74
CA ASP A 125 -25.05 18.30 -4.65
C ASP A 125 -24.66 17.30 -5.74
N GLU A 126 -23.38 16.97 -5.86
CA GLU A 126 -22.82 15.98 -6.78
C GLU A 126 -22.68 14.57 -6.16
N ILE A 127 -23.26 14.32 -4.97
CA ILE A 127 -23.27 12.99 -4.38
C ILE A 127 -23.91 12.02 -5.37
N SER A 128 -23.08 11.11 -5.87
CA SER A 128 -23.44 10.16 -6.91
C SER A 128 -23.84 8.82 -6.30
N GLY A 129 -23.38 8.48 -5.09
CA GLY A 129 -23.69 7.19 -4.47
C GLY A 129 -23.31 7.09 -2.99
N VAL A 130 -23.80 6.03 -2.35
CA VAL A 130 -23.50 5.68 -0.96
C VAL A 130 -23.40 4.17 -0.83
N TYR A 131 -22.56 3.68 0.08
CA TYR A 131 -22.59 2.27 0.45
C TYR A 131 -23.88 1.96 1.23
N GLY A 132 -24.71 1.06 0.72
CA GLY A 132 -26.07 0.81 1.21
C GLY A 132 -27.13 1.55 0.38
N SER A 133 -27.99 2.33 1.02
CA SER A 133 -29.02 3.16 0.38
C SER A 133 -28.89 4.61 0.86
N PHE A 134 -29.29 5.58 0.04
CA PHE A 134 -29.23 6.99 0.41
C PHE A 134 -30.05 7.32 1.67
N PHE A 135 -31.21 6.67 1.83
CA PHE A 135 -32.08 6.83 3.01
C PHE A 135 -31.66 5.97 4.21
N SER A 136 -30.75 5.02 3.99
CA SER A 136 -30.20 4.16 5.04
C SER A 136 -28.74 3.80 4.71
N PRO A 137 -27.82 4.77 4.88
CA PRO A 137 -26.39 4.53 4.66
C PRO A 137 -25.93 3.38 5.54
N LYS A 138 -25.25 2.41 4.94
CA LYS A 138 -24.71 1.27 5.69
C LYS A 138 -23.37 1.68 6.29
N GLU A 139 -23.24 1.47 7.59
CA GLU A 139 -22.00 1.67 8.31
C GLU A 139 -21.08 0.46 8.14
N ILE A 140 -19.79 0.72 8.04
CA ILE A 140 -18.72 -0.26 8.07
C ILE A 140 -17.90 -0.03 9.35
N SER A 141 -17.92 -1.01 10.25
CA SER A 141 -17.00 -1.05 11.37
C SER A 141 -15.71 -1.71 10.90
N ILE A 142 -14.59 -1.01 11.06
CA ILE A 142 -13.25 -1.54 10.77
C ILE A 142 -12.47 -1.66 12.08
N ARG A 143 -11.83 -2.81 12.26
CA ARG A 143 -10.87 -3.05 13.34
C ARG A 143 -9.45 -2.96 12.81
N GLU A 144 -8.52 -2.64 13.70
CA GLU A 144 -7.10 -2.65 13.36
C GLU A 144 -6.70 -3.94 12.62
N ASN A 145 -5.85 -3.78 11.58
CA ASN A 145 -5.28 -4.90 10.82
C ASN A 145 -6.32 -5.75 10.08
N GLU A 146 -7.55 -5.26 9.95
CA GLU A 146 -8.60 -5.87 9.15
C GLU A 146 -8.47 -5.50 7.66
N LEU A 147 -8.86 -6.42 6.79
CA LEU A 147 -9.07 -6.16 5.37
C LEU A 147 -10.53 -6.48 5.05
N ILE A 148 -11.31 -5.44 4.74
CA ILE A 148 -12.69 -5.56 4.28
C ILE A 148 -12.69 -5.50 2.75
N THR A 149 -13.27 -6.52 2.12
CA THR A 149 -13.36 -6.65 0.66
C THR A 149 -14.81 -6.61 0.18
N ASP A 150 -15.01 -6.71 -1.13
CA ASP A 150 -16.33 -6.84 -1.76
C ASP A 150 -17.28 -5.66 -1.48
N VAL A 151 -16.73 -4.50 -1.12
CA VAL A 151 -17.49 -3.26 -0.99
C VAL A 151 -17.85 -2.74 -2.38
N VAL A 152 -19.15 -2.61 -2.65
CA VAL A 152 -19.65 -2.11 -3.93
C VAL A 152 -20.52 -0.88 -3.69
N ILE A 153 -20.14 0.24 -4.28
CA ILE A 153 -20.94 1.47 -4.28
C ILE A 153 -21.54 1.64 -5.67
N ARG A 154 -22.85 1.85 -5.74
CA ARG A 154 -23.56 2.10 -6.99
C ARG A 154 -23.79 3.60 -7.16
N THR A 155 -23.31 4.18 -8.25
CA THR A 155 -23.58 5.57 -8.59
C THR A 155 -24.89 5.70 -9.38
N ALA A 156 -25.66 6.71 -9.05
CA ALA A 156 -26.78 7.21 -9.85
C ALA A 156 -26.24 7.99 -11.07
N GLY A 157 -27.11 8.27 -12.04
CA GLY A 157 -26.77 9.17 -13.16
C GLY A 157 -26.76 10.65 -12.76
N PRO A 158 -26.41 11.55 -13.69
CA PRO A 158 -26.39 12.99 -13.45
C PRO A 158 -27.76 13.52 -12.98
N ASN A 159 -27.75 14.59 -12.17
CA ASN A 159 -28.92 15.26 -11.56
C ASN A 159 -29.68 14.43 -10.50
N SER A 160 -28.96 13.71 -9.65
CA SER A 160 -29.62 13.01 -8.53
C SER A 160 -30.13 13.96 -7.42
N ASN A 161 -29.68 15.23 -7.40
CA ASN A 161 -30.02 16.28 -6.42
C ASN A 161 -30.03 15.77 -4.97
N LYS A 162 -29.08 14.89 -4.65
CA LYS A 162 -28.92 14.31 -3.33
C LYS A 162 -27.86 15.10 -2.58
N THR A 163 -28.28 15.83 -1.56
CA THR A 163 -27.35 16.52 -0.64
C THR A 163 -27.30 15.80 0.69
N ASN A 164 -26.14 15.76 1.32
CA ASN A 164 -26.01 15.26 2.69
C ASN A 164 -25.49 16.39 3.60
N PRO A 165 -26.33 16.93 4.51
CA PRO A 165 -25.92 17.98 5.45
C PRO A 165 -24.71 17.59 6.31
N SER A 166 -24.55 16.29 6.63
CA SER A 166 -23.42 15.81 7.43
C SER A 166 -22.07 15.88 6.73
N LEU A 167 -22.05 16.16 5.42
CA LEU A 167 -20.83 16.27 4.63
C LEU A 167 -20.50 17.72 4.28
N GLU A 168 -21.36 18.71 4.61
CA GLU A 168 -21.15 20.12 4.22
C GLU A 168 -19.82 20.71 4.69
N SER A 169 -19.40 20.36 5.90
CA SER A 169 -18.10 20.73 6.49
C SER A 169 -16.91 20.11 5.76
N ALA A 170 -17.08 18.90 5.24
CA ALA A 170 -16.09 18.15 4.46
C ALA A 170 -15.79 18.82 3.10
N PHE A 171 -16.70 19.68 2.60
CA PHE A 171 -16.54 20.41 1.34
C PHE A 171 -15.96 21.82 1.49
N LYS A 172 -15.98 22.41 2.70
CA LYS A 172 -15.49 23.78 2.94
C LYS A 172 -13.95 23.91 2.96
N LYS A 173 -13.21 22.80 3.05
CA LYS A 173 -11.73 22.80 3.03
C LYS A 173 -11.24 22.46 1.63
N LYS A 174 -10.22 23.20 1.15
CA LYS A 174 -9.53 22.88 -0.11
C LYS A 174 -8.98 21.45 0.00
N GLN A 175 -9.53 20.54 -0.78
CA GLN A 175 -9.15 19.13 -0.75
C GLN A 175 -7.87 18.96 -1.59
N ASP A 176 -6.77 18.55 -0.97
CA ASP A 176 -5.61 18.02 -1.71
C ASP A 176 -5.96 16.60 -2.14
N VAL A 177 -6.68 16.51 -3.25
CA VAL A 177 -7.22 15.25 -3.76
C VAL A 177 -6.09 14.43 -4.39
N VAL A 178 -5.61 13.43 -3.67
CA VAL A 178 -4.67 12.44 -4.21
C VAL A 178 -5.43 11.48 -5.12
N LYS A 179 -4.90 11.27 -6.33
CA LYS A 179 -5.48 10.37 -7.33
C LYS A 179 -4.80 9.01 -7.26
N GLN A 180 -5.54 7.98 -6.85
CA GLN A 180 -5.06 6.61 -6.90
C GLN A 180 -5.14 6.11 -8.35
N ILE A 181 -4.05 6.28 -9.08
CA ILE A 181 -3.93 5.93 -10.51
C ILE A 181 -3.52 4.47 -10.74
N THR A 182 -3.24 3.74 -9.67
CA THR A 182 -2.79 2.36 -9.70
C THR A 182 -3.94 1.38 -9.55
N HIS A 183 -3.75 0.17 -10.07
CA HIS A 183 -4.69 -0.93 -9.87
C HIS A 183 -3.98 -2.28 -9.90
N ASN A 184 -4.64 -3.31 -9.36
CA ASN A 184 -4.15 -4.67 -9.40
C ASN A 184 -3.99 -5.17 -10.85
N GLY A 185 -2.88 -5.85 -11.13
CA GLY A 185 -2.58 -6.40 -12.45
C GLY A 185 -2.07 -5.37 -13.46
N GLN A 186 -1.80 -4.13 -13.06
CA GLN A 186 -1.33 -3.09 -13.96
C GLN A 186 0.04 -3.45 -14.55
N VAL A 187 0.18 -3.22 -15.85
CA VAL A 187 1.44 -3.47 -16.56
C VAL A 187 2.32 -2.23 -16.44
N LEU A 188 3.46 -2.37 -15.75
CA LEU A 188 4.46 -1.32 -15.60
C LEU A 188 5.86 -1.90 -15.82
N LYS A 189 6.74 -1.08 -16.40
CA LYS A 189 8.14 -1.43 -16.53
C LYS A 189 8.79 -1.47 -15.15
N ILE A 190 9.73 -2.39 -14.94
CA ILE A 190 10.41 -2.56 -13.63
C ILE A 190 11.15 -1.30 -13.14
N TYR A 191 11.52 -0.41 -14.05
CA TYR A 191 12.18 0.88 -13.79
C TYR A 191 11.22 2.08 -13.79
N HIS A 192 9.92 1.85 -13.68
CA HIS A 192 8.94 2.93 -13.55
C HIS A 192 9.23 3.78 -12.30
N GLU A 193 8.96 5.08 -12.38
CA GLU A 193 9.21 6.04 -11.29
C GLU A 193 8.47 5.71 -9.99
N TYR A 194 7.33 5.02 -10.08
CA TYR A 194 6.57 4.55 -8.92
C TYR A 194 7.38 3.62 -8.02
N PHE A 195 8.33 2.90 -8.63
CA PHE A 195 9.17 1.93 -7.94
C PHE A 195 10.50 2.52 -7.45
N SER A 196 10.62 3.86 -7.41
CA SER A 196 11.84 4.53 -6.97
C SER A 196 12.16 4.23 -5.50
N PRO A 197 13.44 4.31 -5.09
CA PRO A 197 13.84 4.16 -3.70
C PRO A 197 13.14 5.13 -2.73
N GLU A 198 12.83 6.36 -3.17
CA GLU A 198 12.15 7.38 -2.36
C GLU A 198 10.70 6.96 -2.04
N ASN A 199 10.00 6.39 -3.03
CA ASN A 199 8.67 5.84 -2.81
C ASN A 199 8.72 4.59 -1.92
N ALA A 200 9.77 3.77 -2.06
CA ALA A 200 9.97 2.60 -1.21
C ALA A 200 10.22 2.98 0.27
N GLN A 201 11.03 4.02 0.51
CA GLN A 201 11.21 4.63 1.84
C GLN A 201 9.89 5.21 2.37
N THR A 202 9.13 5.91 1.53
CA THR A 202 7.80 6.42 1.90
C THR A 202 6.88 5.27 2.32
N GLY A 203 6.90 4.14 1.62
CA GLY A 203 6.11 2.95 1.99
C GLY A 203 6.52 2.31 3.31
N TYR A 204 7.74 2.56 3.80
CA TYR A 204 8.17 2.10 5.12
C TYR A 204 7.88 3.13 6.22
N TRP A 205 8.29 4.39 6.02
CA TRP A 205 8.21 5.44 7.03
C TRP A 205 6.84 6.13 7.11
N HIS A 206 6.09 6.17 5.99
CA HIS A 206 4.80 6.86 5.86
C HIS A 206 3.80 6.00 5.06
N PRO A 207 3.45 4.79 5.53
CA PRO A 207 2.55 3.86 4.83
C PRO A 207 1.21 4.46 4.42
N SER A 208 0.61 5.38 5.17
CA SER A 208 -0.65 6.05 4.82
C SER A 208 -0.50 6.91 3.57
N SER A 209 0.61 7.64 3.46
CA SER A 209 0.91 8.45 2.29
C SER A 209 1.14 7.56 1.06
N PHE A 210 1.83 6.44 1.24
CA PHE A 210 2.03 5.45 0.19
C PHE A 210 0.70 4.83 -0.27
N MET A 211 -0.14 4.37 0.67
CA MET A 211 -1.41 3.72 0.37
C MET A 211 -2.37 4.64 -0.40
N LYS A 212 -2.41 5.93 -0.05
CA LYS A 212 -3.24 6.93 -0.76
C LYS A 212 -2.87 7.08 -2.23
N VAL A 213 -1.58 6.99 -2.56
CA VAL A 213 -1.09 7.20 -3.94
C VAL A 213 -1.08 5.89 -4.71
N PHE A 214 -0.50 4.83 -4.13
CA PHE A 214 -0.16 3.60 -4.83
C PHE A 214 -1.03 2.40 -4.43
N GLY A 215 -1.67 2.42 -3.26
CA GLY A 215 -2.27 1.22 -2.68
C GLY A 215 -1.26 0.10 -2.45
N ALA A 216 -1.73 -1.14 -2.40
CA ALA A 216 -0.89 -2.33 -2.38
C ALA A 216 -1.35 -3.28 -3.47
N HIS A 217 -0.54 -3.46 -4.52
CA HIS A 217 -0.95 -4.13 -5.74
C HIS A 217 0.11 -5.08 -6.29
N ILE A 218 -0.34 -6.00 -7.14
CA ILE A 218 0.55 -6.82 -7.97
C ILE A 218 0.68 -6.20 -9.35
N TYR A 219 1.91 -5.88 -9.74
CA TYR A 219 2.26 -5.31 -11.03
C TYR A 219 2.86 -6.37 -11.94
N LEU A 220 2.57 -6.26 -13.24
CA LEU A 220 3.05 -7.19 -14.26
C LEU A 220 4.13 -6.50 -15.10
N ALA A 221 5.25 -7.18 -15.37
CA ALA A 221 6.29 -6.65 -16.25
C ALA A 221 5.83 -6.49 -17.72
N ALA A 222 4.83 -7.27 -18.12
CA ALA A 222 4.21 -7.29 -19.44
C ALA A 222 2.80 -7.88 -19.32
N GLU A 223 1.97 -7.69 -20.35
CA GLU A 223 0.64 -8.30 -20.44
C GLU A 223 0.65 -9.81 -20.11
N TYR A 224 -0.39 -10.30 -19.46
CA TYR A 224 -0.48 -11.70 -19.06
C TYR A 224 -0.41 -12.65 -20.26
N ASN A 225 0.49 -13.64 -20.19
CA ASN A 225 0.61 -14.69 -21.19
C ASN A 225 0.31 -16.06 -20.57
N PRO A 226 -0.79 -16.75 -20.96
CA PRO A 226 -1.18 -18.03 -20.38
C PRO A 226 -0.20 -19.18 -20.68
N ARG A 227 0.75 -18.99 -21.61
CA ARG A 227 1.81 -19.98 -21.90
C ARG A 227 3.02 -19.87 -20.97
N LYS A 228 3.12 -18.80 -20.19
CA LYS A 228 4.23 -18.55 -19.25
C LYS A 228 3.79 -18.81 -17.82
N ILE A 229 4.74 -19.14 -16.96
CA ILE A 229 4.52 -19.33 -15.52
C ILE A 229 4.82 -18.00 -14.80
N PRO A 230 3.85 -17.38 -14.13
CA PRO A 230 4.12 -16.21 -13.27
C PRO A 230 5.15 -16.51 -12.18
N ILE A 231 6.08 -15.59 -11.99
CA ILE A 231 7.00 -15.55 -10.85
C ILE A 231 6.73 -14.25 -10.09
N LEU A 232 6.14 -14.36 -8.91
CA LEU A 232 5.84 -13.22 -8.06
C LEU A 232 7.05 -12.90 -7.17
N PHE A 233 7.58 -11.69 -7.32
CA PHE A 233 8.62 -11.15 -6.48
C PHE A 233 8.01 -10.32 -5.33
N VAL A 234 8.44 -10.59 -4.10
CA VAL A 234 7.94 -9.94 -2.88
C VAL A 234 9.11 -9.29 -2.13
N HIS A 235 9.18 -7.96 -2.16
CA HIS A 235 10.26 -7.21 -1.54
C HIS A 235 10.15 -7.13 0.00
N GLY A 236 11.27 -6.77 0.64
CA GLY A 236 11.36 -6.53 2.08
C GLY A 236 11.22 -5.05 2.45
N THR A 237 11.71 -4.70 3.64
CA THR A 237 11.79 -3.32 4.16
C THR A 237 12.40 -2.36 3.16
N GLU A 238 11.77 -1.21 2.96
CA GLU A 238 12.18 -0.16 2.00
C GLU A 238 12.43 -0.68 0.58
N GLY A 239 11.79 -1.81 0.25
CA GLY A 239 11.98 -2.47 -1.02
C GLY A 239 10.98 -2.01 -2.08
N SER A 240 11.31 -2.31 -3.34
CA SER A 240 10.47 -2.06 -4.49
C SER A 240 10.75 -3.08 -5.60
N PRO A 241 9.95 -3.10 -6.69
CA PRO A 241 10.25 -3.89 -7.87
C PRO A 241 11.68 -3.69 -8.43
N GLN A 242 12.28 -2.51 -8.25
CA GLN A 242 13.63 -2.23 -8.74
C GLN A 242 14.71 -3.10 -8.08
N ASN A 243 14.50 -3.58 -6.85
CA ASN A 243 15.45 -4.50 -6.19
C ASN A 243 15.64 -5.81 -6.98
N TRP A 244 14.68 -6.16 -7.83
CA TRP A 244 14.66 -7.42 -8.57
C TRP A 244 15.24 -7.31 -9.98
N ILE A 245 15.75 -6.14 -10.41
CA ILE A 245 16.30 -5.92 -11.76
C ILE A 245 17.33 -6.98 -12.13
N TYR A 246 18.24 -7.31 -11.22
CA TYR A 246 19.28 -8.31 -11.47
C TYR A 246 18.70 -9.69 -11.85
N LEU A 247 17.69 -10.16 -11.10
CA LEU A 247 17.00 -11.43 -11.37
C LEU A 247 16.08 -11.32 -12.59
N TYR A 248 15.34 -10.22 -12.73
CA TYR A 248 14.49 -9.94 -13.88
C TYR A 248 15.24 -10.06 -15.21
N MET A 249 16.45 -9.49 -15.30
CA MET A 249 17.29 -9.53 -16.50
C MET A 249 17.87 -10.92 -16.81
N ARG A 250 17.95 -11.82 -15.82
CA ARG A 250 18.53 -13.16 -15.96
C ARG A 250 17.49 -14.27 -15.97
N LEU A 251 16.23 -13.95 -15.70
CA LEU A 251 15.14 -14.90 -15.76
C LEU A 251 14.93 -15.32 -17.22
N ASP A 252 14.68 -16.62 -17.44
CA ASP A 252 14.23 -17.10 -18.74
C ASP A 252 12.80 -16.62 -19.01
N GLN A 253 12.70 -15.43 -19.61
CA GLN A 253 11.43 -14.79 -19.91
C GLN A 253 10.66 -15.47 -21.05
N SER A 254 11.24 -16.48 -21.73
CA SER A 254 10.48 -17.30 -22.68
C SER A 254 9.50 -18.22 -21.95
N ARG A 255 9.83 -18.63 -20.72
CA ARG A 255 9.05 -19.56 -19.88
C ARG A 255 8.38 -18.90 -18.69
N TYR A 256 9.04 -17.90 -18.09
CA TYR A 256 8.59 -17.28 -16.85
C TYR A 256 8.16 -15.83 -17.06
N GLN A 257 7.18 -15.37 -16.30
CA GLN A 257 6.67 -14.00 -16.38
C GLN A 257 6.84 -13.28 -15.03
N PRO A 258 7.71 -12.24 -14.95
CA PRO A 258 7.94 -11.49 -13.71
C PRO A 258 6.74 -10.65 -13.29
N TRP A 259 6.25 -10.88 -12.07
CA TRP A 259 5.23 -10.08 -11.38
C TRP A 259 5.83 -9.54 -10.09
N PHE A 260 5.33 -8.41 -9.59
CA PHE A 260 5.87 -7.77 -8.39
C PHE A 260 4.75 -7.34 -7.45
N PHE A 261 4.76 -7.85 -6.23
CA PHE A 261 3.90 -7.31 -5.17
C PHE A 261 4.59 -6.08 -4.58
N TYR A 262 4.00 -4.90 -4.83
CA TYR A 262 4.50 -3.63 -4.33
C TYR A 262 3.52 -3.09 -3.30
N TYR A 263 3.99 -2.99 -2.06
CA TYR A 263 3.20 -2.69 -0.89
C TYR A 263 4.04 -1.85 0.08
N PRO A 264 3.41 -1.04 0.94
CA PRO A 264 4.14 -0.31 1.96
C PRO A 264 4.70 -1.28 3.01
N SER A 265 6.00 -1.54 2.98
CA SER A 265 6.65 -2.50 3.88
C SER A 265 6.59 -2.13 5.37
N GLY A 266 6.13 -0.92 5.71
CA GLY A 266 5.92 -0.45 7.08
C GLY A 266 4.57 -0.84 7.69
N ILE A 267 3.62 -1.39 6.91
CA ILE A 267 2.35 -1.85 7.47
C ILE A 267 2.50 -3.16 8.25
N ARG A 268 1.50 -3.48 9.07
CA ARG A 268 1.45 -4.74 9.81
C ARG A 268 1.57 -5.94 8.88
N LEU A 269 2.44 -6.88 9.25
CA LEU A 269 2.73 -8.09 8.47
C LEU A 269 1.46 -8.88 8.08
N SER A 270 0.51 -9.00 9.00
CA SER A 270 -0.75 -9.70 8.75
C SER A 270 -1.63 -8.99 7.73
N LEU A 271 -1.67 -7.65 7.75
CA LEU A 271 -2.39 -6.86 6.76
C LEU A 271 -1.72 -6.97 5.39
N ALA A 272 -0.38 -6.89 5.32
CA ALA A 272 0.36 -7.11 4.09
C ALA A 272 0.09 -8.51 3.49
N ALA A 273 0.02 -9.54 4.34
CA ALA A 273 -0.32 -10.89 3.91
C ALA A 273 -1.77 -11.03 3.42
N ALA A 274 -2.72 -10.37 4.08
CA ALA A 274 -4.12 -10.35 3.66
C ALA A 274 -4.29 -9.62 2.31
N LEU A 275 -3.60 -8.48 2.12
CA LEU A 275 -3.56 -7.76 0.84
C LEU A 275 -2.95 -8.62 -0.26
N LEU A 276 -1.82 -9.27 0.00
CA LEU A 276 -1.21 -10.20 -0.96
C LEU A 276 -2.18 -11.31 -1.39
N ASN A 277 -2.88 -11.92 -0.43
CA ASN A 277 -3.89 -12.94 -0.71
C ASN A 277 -5.01 -12.39 -1.60
N GLU A 278 -5.52 -11.21 -1.28
CA GLU A 278 -6.61 -10.56 -2.00
C GLU A 278 -6.22 -10.21 -3.45
N GLU A 279 -5.07 -9.56 -3.61
CA GLU A 279 -4.55 -9.17 -4.92
C GLU A 279 -4.28 -10.42 -5.79
N LEU A 280 -3.70 -11.49 -5.22
CA LEU A 280 -3.49 -12.75 -5.93
C LEU A 280 -4.80 -13.43 -6.30
N ARG A 281 -5.79 -13.46 -5.39
CA ARG A 281 -7.11 -14.07 -5.64
C ARG A 281 -7.81 -13.42 -6.81
N GLU A 282 -7.80 -12.09 -6.88
CA GLU A 282 -8.38 -11.35 -8.01
C GLU A 282 -7.68 -11.68 -9.34
N LEU A 283 -6.34 -11.70 -9.36
CA LEU A 283 -5.60 -12.05 -10.57
C LEU A 283 -5.81 -13.51 -10.96
N GLN A 284 -5.89 -14.43 -10.00
CA GLN A 284 -6.17 -15.84 -10.26
C GLN A 284 -7.57 -16.00 -10.85
N LYS A 285 -8.58 -15.33 -10.28
CA LYS A 285 -9.95 -15.33 -10.81
C LYS A 285 -10.01 -14.74 -12.22
N LYS A 286 -9.22 -13.70 -12.50
CA LYS A 286 -9.18 -13.03 -13.81
C LYS A 286 -8.46 -13.86 -14.88
N TYR A 287 -7.32 -14.47 -14.54
CA TYR A 287 -6.39 -15.06 -15.51
C TYR A 287 -6.31 -16.59 -15.49
N GLY A 288 -6.82 -17.23 -14.44
CA GLY A 288 -6.93 -18.69 -14.32
C GLY A 288 -5.60 -19.44 -14.35
N PHE A 289 -4.48 -18.81 -13.98
CA PHE A 289 -3.18 -19.48 -13.97
C PHE A 289 -3.15 -20.62 -12.94
N GLN A 290 -2.50 -21.72 -13.31
CA GLN A 290 -2.49 -22.96 -12.53
C GLN A 290 -1.16 -23.23 -11.82
N LYS A 291 -0.14 -22.44 -12.17
CA LYS A 291 1.23 -22.57 -11.64
C LYS A 291 1.80 -21.18 -11.41
N MET A 292 2.40 -20.98 -10.24
CA MET A 292 3.13 -19.77 -9.88
C MET A 292 4.31 -20.15 -8.98
N GLY A 293 5.43 -19.46 -9.14
CA GLY A 293 6.50 -19.43 -8.14
C GLY A 293 6.50 -18.09 -7.39
N ILE A 294 6.87 -18.10 -6.11
CA ILE A 294 7.07 -16.88 -5.33
C ILE A 294 8.54 -16.81 -4.91
N VAL A 295 9.14 -15.65 -5.09
CA VAL A 295 10.51 -15.33 -4.67
C VAL A 295 10.44 -14.12 -3.75
N ALA A 296 10.93 -14.26 -2.52
CA ALA A 296 10.82 -13.21 -1.52
C ALA A 296 12.16 -12.87 -0.88
N HIS A 297 12.32 -11.61 -0.46
CA HIS A 297 13.53 -11.12 0.21
C HIS A 297 13.19 -10.55 1.60
N SER A 298 14.01 -10.87 2.61
CA SER A 298 13.92 -10.31 3.97
C SER A 298 12.50 -10.40 4.53
N VAL A 299 11.91 -9.30 5.02
CA VAL A 299 10.53 -9.23 5.53
C VAL A 299 9.49 -9.71 4.52
N GLY A 300 9.75 -9.59 3.21
CA GLY A 300 8.86 -10.13 2.18
C GLY A 300 8.67 -11.64 2.28
N GLY A 301 9.68 -12.36 2.77
CA GLY A 301 9.56 -13.79 3.07
C GLY A 301 8.67 -14.09 4.26
N LEU A 302 8.67 -13.23 5.29
CA LEU A 302 7.73 -13.31 6.41
C LEU A 302 6.30 -13.01 5.95
N THR A 303 6.12 -11.99 5.11
CA THR A 303 4.81 -11.63 4.52
C THR A 303 4.25 -12.80 3.71
N THR A 304 5.08 -13.39 2.84
CA THR A 304 4.70 -14.54 2.01
C THR A 304 4.39 -15.77 2.86
N ARG A 305 5.20 -16.07 3.89
CA ARG A 305 4.94 -17.18 4.81
C ARG A 305 3.61 -16.97 5.54
N SER A 306 3.37 -15.78 6.10
CA SER A 306 2.12 -15.44 6.77
C SER A 306 0.92 -15.68 5.85
N PHE A 307 1.00 -15.21 4.60
CA PHE A 307 0.01 -15.46 3.55
C PHE A 307 -0.21 -16.97 3.33
N LEU A 308 0.85 -17.73 3.03
CA LEU A 308 0.77 -19.15 2.74
C LEU A 308 0.19 -19.95 3.91
N THR A 309 0.52 -19.58 5.15
CA THR A 309 0.05 -20.31 6.35
C THR A 309 -1.38 -19.94 6.77
N ARG A 310 -1.76 -18.65 6.72
CA ARG A 310 -3.09 -18.21 7.16
C ARG A 310 -4.18 -18.63 6.18
N PHE A 311 -3.85 -18.67 4.89
CA PHE A 311 -4.79 -18.99 3.81
C PHE A 311 -4.48 -20.35 3.17
N ALA A 312 -3.81 -21.25 3.90
CA ALA A 312 -3.51 -22.62 3.45
C ALA A 312 -4.78 -23.45 3.26
N SER A 313 -5.74 -23.29 4.17
CA SER A 313 -6.99 -24.08 4.23
C SER A 313 -7.95 -23.79 3.09
N ASP A 314 -7.79 -22.65 2.40
CA ASP A 314 -8.77 -22.17 1.43
C ASP A 314 -8.79 -22.97 0.13
N ASN A 315 -7.86 -23.91 -0.11
CA ASN A 315 -7.65 -24.65 -1.38
C ASN A 315 -7.47 -23.74 -2.63
N GLN A 316 -7.62 -22.43 -2.50
CA GLN A 316 -7.52 -21.45 -3.56
C GLN A 316 -6.06 -21.22 -3.99
N ASN A 317 -5.10 -21.44 -3.08
CA ASN A 317 -3.66 -21.19 -3.32
C ASN A 317 -2.89 -22.39 -3.89
N ASN A 318 -3.58 -23.45 -4.33
CA ASN A 318 -2.98 -24.66 -4.88
C ASN A 318 -2.16 -24.42 -6.15
N PHE A 319 -2.28 -23.25 -6.80
CA PHE A 319 -1.47 -22.86 -7.95
C PHE A 319 -0.02 -22.50 -7.57
N ILE A 320 0.28 -22.24 -6.29
CA ILE A 320 1.64 -21.91 -5.85
C ILE A 320 2.45 -23.20 -5.74
N LYS A 321 3.49 -23.34 -6.58
CA LYS A 321 4.28 -24.58 -6.70
C LYS A 321 5.68 -24.48 -6.12
N LEU A 322 6.15 -23.26 -5.87
CA LEU A 322 7.50 -22.99 -5.40
C LEU A 322 7.50 -21.72 -4.56
N PHE A 323 8.17 -21.77 -3.41
CA PHE A 323 8.47 -20.60 -2.59
C PHE A 323 9.98 -20.57 -2.30
N VAL A 324 10.65 -19.53 -2.81
CA VAL A 324 12.09 -19.28 -2.60
C VAL A 324 12.23 -18.03 -1.75
N THR A 325 13.19 -18.05 -0.81
CA THR A 325 13.49 -16.90 0.01
C THR A 325 14.97 -16.56 0.01
N PHE A 326 15.26 -15.26 0.12
CA PHE A 326 16.59 -14.73 0.31
C PHE A 326 16.64 -13.93 1.61
N ALA A 327 17.55 -14.28 2.50
CA ALA A 327 17.82 -13.56 3.75
C ALA A 327 16.57 -13.25 4.60
N THR A 328 15.57 -14.14 4.61
CA THR A 328 14.37 -13.97 5.45
C THR A 328 14.69 -14.19 6.92
N PRO A 329 14.37 -13.24 7.82
CA PRO A 329 14.61 -13.38 9.26
C PRO A 329 13.52 -14.23 9.92
N TRP A 330 13.59 -15.56 9.76
CA TRP A 330 12.54 -16.49 10.20
C TRP A 330 12.22 -16.43 11.70
N SER A 331 13.20 -16.12 12.52
CA SER A 331 13.09 -16.03 13.98
C SER A 331 12.76 -14.61 14.48
N GLY A 332 12.42 -13.68 13.58
CA GLY A 332 12.36 -12.26 13.89
C GLY A 332 13.73 -11.59 13.77
N PHE A 333 13.76 -10.31 14.13
CA PHE A 333 14.97 -9.49 14.19
C PHE A 333 15.57 -9.49 15.57
#